data_AF-A0AAJ2SD33-F1
#
_entry.id   AF-A0AAJ2SD33-F1
#
_cell.length_a   1.000
_cell.length_b   1.000
_cell.length_c   1.000
_cell.angle_alpha   90.00
_cell.angle_beta   90.00
_cell.angle_gamma   90.00
#
_symmetry.space_group_name_H-M   'P 1'
#
loop_
_entity.id
_entity.type
_entity.pdbx_description
1 polymer ?
#
loop_
_entity_poly.entity_id
_entity_poly.type
_entity_poly.pdbx_seq_one_letter_code
_entity_poly.pdbx_strand_id
1 'polypeptide(L)'
;MEINENLQAERNLKGTEFEKTGNFEKAIELYEENVREGFKGNHPYDRLATLYKNQNDIDNEIRILEKAIIVYEEITIEDRIEGLPKLFRFKNRLEKAIHTRSLLLKQKKSKLK
;
A
#
# COMPACT_ATOMS: atom_id res chain seq x y z
N MET A 1 -13.95 -16.32 -9.28
CA MET A 1 -13.95 -16.14 -7.82
C MET A 1 -14.81 -14.92 -7.56
N GLU A 2 -15.90 -15.07 -6.81
CA GLU A 2 -16.82 -13.97 -6.52
C GLU A 2 -16.14 -13.01 -5.53
N ILE A 3 -16.01 -11.74 -5.90
CA ILE A 3 -15.46 -10.71 -5.01
C ILE A 3 -16.55 -10.41 -3.97
N ASN A 4 -16.26 -10.68 -2.70
CA ASN A 4 -17.17 -10.37 -1.61
C ASN A 4 -16.71 -9.09 -0.91
N GLU A 5 -17.29 -7.96 -1.29
CA GLU A 5 -16.94 -6.64 -0.73
C GLU A 5 -17.14 -6.58 0.80
N ASN A 6 -18.11 -7.32 1.34
CA ASN A 6 -18.32 -7.42 2.79
C ASN A 6 -17.14 -8.11 3.48
N LEU A 7 -16.64 -9.20 2.89
CA LEU A 7 -15.47 -9.90 3.42
C LEU A 7 -14.22 -9.01 3.40
N GLN A 8 -14.04 -8.20 2.36
CA GLN A 8 -12.92 -7.26 2.30
C GLN A 8 -13.03 -6.17 3.38
N ALA A 9 -14.23 -5.65 3.63
CA ALA A 9 -14.47 -4.71 4.71
C ALA A 9 -14.17 -5.34 6.09
N GLU A 10 -14.61 -6.57 6.34
CA GLU A 10 -14.30 -7.32 7.56
C GLU A 10 -12.79 -7.53 7.75
N ARG A 11 -12.07 -7.91 6.69
CA ARG A 11 -10.61 -8.04 6.72
C ARG A 11 -9.93 -6.71 7.07
N ASN A 12 -10.43 -5.58 6.56
CA ASN A 12 -9.88 -4.26 6.88
C ASN A 12 -10.09 -3.89 8.37
N LEU A 13 -11.28 -4.18 8.91
CA LEU A 13 -11.59 -3.97 10.33
C LEU A 13 -10.69 -4.82 11.22
N LYS A 14 -10.59 -6.12 10.92
CA LYS A 14 -9.75 -7.05 11.68
C LYS A 14 -8.26 -6.74 11.54
N GLY A 15 -7.80 -6.30 10.37
CA GLY A 15 -6.45 -5.78 10.16
C GLY A 15 -6.17 -4.59 11.09
N THR A 16 -7.12 -3.66 11.22
CA THR A 16 -7.00 -2.51 12.12
C THR A 16 -6.91 -2.93 13.59
N GLU A 17 -7.66 -3.95 14.01
CA GLU A 17 -7.58 -4.52 15.36
C GLU A 17 -6.22 -5.19 15.63
N PHE A 18 -5.70 -5.92 14.65
CA PHE A 18 -4.35 -6.50 14.74
C PHE A 18 -3.27 -5.42 14.85
N GLU A 19 -3.36 -4.32 14.11
CA GLU A 19 -2.42 -3.21 14.27
C GLU A 19 -2.49 -2.57 15.67
N LYS A 20 -3.69 -2.39 16.22
CA LYS A 20 -3.88 -1.85 17.59
C LYS A 20 -3.29 -2.75 18.67
N THR A 21 -3.23 -4.05 18.42
CA THR A 21 -2.67 -5.05 19.35
C THR A 21 -1.21 -5.37 19.05
N GLY A 22 -0.58 -4.67 18.10
CA GLY A 22 0.83 -4.88 17.70
C GLY A 22 1.07 -6.13 16.85
N ASN A 23 0.01 -6.82 16.40
CA ASN A 23 0.11 -8.00 15.56
C ASN A 23 0.22 -7.64 14.07
N PHE A 24 1.32 -6.96 13.71
CA PHE A 24 1.49 -6.39 12.37
C PHE A 24 1.53 -7.44 11.26
N GLU A 25 2.08 -8.62 11.50
CA GLU A 25 2.13 -9.70 10.50
C GLU A 25 0.73 -10.14 10.07
N LYS A 26 -0.18 -10.37 11.03
CA LYS A 26 -1.58 -10.71 10.71
C LYS A 26 -2.33 -9.57 10.04
N ALA A 27 -2.04 -8.32 10.40
CA ALA A 27 -2.61 -7.17 9.71
C ALA A 27 -2.17 -7.13 8.24
N ILE A 28 -0.88 -7.34 7.98
CA ILE A 28 -0.32 -7.40 6.61
C ILE A 28 -0.99 -8.51 5.80
N GLU A 29 -1.15 -9.71 6.36
CA GLU A 29 -1.80 -10.83 5.66
C GLU A 29 -3.21 -10.47 5.17
N LEU A 30 -4.04 -9.88 6.04
CA LEU A 30 -5.41 -9.49 5.69
C LEU A 30 -5.46 -8.36 4.66
N TYR A 31 -4.59 -7.36 4.80
CA TYR A 31 -4.55 -6.27 3.83
C TYR A 31 -4.00 -6.72 2.47
N GLU A 32 -2.99 -7.60 2.43
CA GLU A 32 -2.46 -8.16 1.18
C GLU A 32 -3.51 -8.97 0.43
N GLU A 33 -4.34 -9.70 1.17
CA GLU A 33 -5.45 -10.42 0.59
C GLU A 33 -6.47 -9.47 -0.07
N ASN A 34 -6.81 -8.36 0.59
CA ASN A 34 -7.65 -7.33 -0.01
C ASN A 34 -7.01 -6.66 -1.24
N VAL A 35 -5.70 -6.41 -1.22
CA VAL A 35 -4.97 -5.87 -2.38
C VAL A 35 -4.94 -6.88 -3.54
N ARG A 36 -4.79 -8.18 -3.25
CA ARG A 36 -4.80 -9.25 -4.25
C ARG A 36 -6.17 -9.37 -4.94
N GLU A 37 -7.24 -9.14 -4.20
CA GLU A 37 -8.61 -9.15 -4.70
C GLU A 37 -9.07 -7.81 -5.30
N GLY A 38 -8.20 -6.78 -5.34
CA GLY A 38 -8.50 -5.51 -5.98
C GLY A 38 -9.48 -4.64 -5.20
N PHE A 39 -9.31 -4.53 -3.87
CA PHE A 39 -10.15 -3.69 -3.02
C PHE A 39 -10.38 -2.28 -3.61
N LYS A 40 -11.65 -1.89 -3.78
CA LYS A 40 -12.06 -0.58 -4.30
C LYS A 40 -12.05 0.47 -3.19
N GLY A 41 -10.87 1.01 -2.90
CA GLY A 41 -10.67 2.04 -1.89
C GLY A 41 -9.21 2.17 -1.50
N ASN A 42 -8.87 3.06 -0.55
CA ASN A 42 -7.47 3.31 -0.17
C ASN A 42 -6.97 2.53 1.05
N HIS A 43 -7.86 2.04 1.94
CA HIS A 43 -7.46 1.57 3.28
C HIS A 43 -6.32 0.55 3.28
N PRO A 44 -6.44 -0.64 2.64
CA PRO A 44 -5.39 -1.65 2.70
C PRO A 44 -4.08 -1.15 2.05
N TYR A 45 -4.16 -0.38 0.96
CA TYR A 45 -2.99 0.21 0.32
C TYR A 45 -2.26 1.22 1.22
N ASP A 46 -3.01 2.08 1.92
CA ASP A 46 -2.44 3.06 2.83
C ASP A 46 -1.74 2.39 4.02
N ARG A 47 -2.38 1.38 4.62
CA ARG A 47 -1.83 0.64 5.75
C ARG A 47 -0.60 -0.16 5.35
N LEU A 48 -0.67 -0.97 4.29
CA LEU A 48 0.47 -1.78 3.82
C LEU A 48 1.68 -0.92 3.46
N ALA A 49 1.50 0.14 2.68
CA ALA A 49 2.63 1.01 2.33
C ALA A 49 3.24 1.69 3.58
N THR A 50 2.47 1.93 4.63
CA THR A 50 3.00 2.43 5.92
C THR A 50 3.75 1.33 6.69
N LEU A 51 3.19 0.13 6.76
CA LEU A 51 3.78 -1.01 7.46
C LEU A 51 5.11 -1.43 6.83
N TYR A 52 5.14 -1.59 5.50
CA TYR A 52 6.37 -1.93 4.78
C TYR A 52 7.45 -0.85 4.89
N LYS A 53 7.06 0.42 4.80
CA LYS A 53 7.98 1.53 5.07
C LYS A 53 8.61 1.43 6.47
N ASN A 54 7.81 1.17 7.49
CA ASN A 54 8.28 1.06 8.88
C ASN A 54 9.19 -0.16 9.09
N GLN A 55 9.00 -1.23 8.32
CA GLN A 55 9.87 -2.41 8.27
C GLN A 55 11.12 -2.19 7.40
N ASN A 56 11.27 -1.03 6.77
CA ASN A 56 12.30 -0.73 5.77
C ASN A 56 12.28 -1.71 4.57
N ASP A 57 11.12 -2.32 4.32
CA ASP A 57 10.84 -3.14 3.15
C ASP A 57 10.35 -2.25 2.00
N ILE A 58 11.29 -1.49 1.45
CA ILE A 58 10.98 -0.45 0.46
C ILE A 58 10.46 -1.05 -0.85
N ASP A 59 10.82 -2.29 -1.17
CA ASP A 59 10.37 -2.93 -2.41
C ASP A 59 8.89 -3.30 -2.32
N ASN A 60 8.41 -3.81 -1.18
CA ASN A 60 6.98 -4.02 -0.97
C ASN A 60 6.19 -2.71 -0.81
N GLU A 61 6.76 -1.67 -0.19
CA GLU A 61 6.15 -0.33 -0.18
C GLU A 61 5.87 0.14 -1.62
N ILE A 62 6.88 0.06 -2.51
CA ILE A 62 6.76 0.45 -3.92
C ILE A 62 5.68 -0.37 -4.64
N ARG A 63 5.70 -1.71 -4.51
CA ARG A 63 4.70 -2.60 -5.13
C ARG A 63 3.27 -2.21 -4.75
N ILE A 64 3.03 -1.90 -3.48
CA ILE A 64 1.71 -1.52 -3.00
C ILE A 64 1.28 -0.15 -3.51
N LEU A 65 2.20 0.82 -3.55
CA LEU A 65 1.91 2.14 -4.09
C LEU A 65 1.58 2.09 -5.58
N GLU A 66 2.28 1.25 -6.36
CA GLU A 66 1.97 1.01 -7.77
C GLU A 66 0.57 0.41 -7.96
N LYS A 67 0.19 -0.58 -7.15
CA LYS A 67 -1.17 -1.16 -7.18
C LYS A 67 -2.24 -0.14 -6.79
N ALA A 68 -1.97 0.70 -5.80
CA ALA A 68 -2.89 1.77 -5.40
C ALA A 68 -3.11 2.78 -6.53
N ILE A 69 -2.06 3.12 -7.28
CA ILE A 69 -2.14 4.02 -8.43
C ILE A 69 -3.06 3.45 -9.50
N ILE A 70 -2.94 2.16 -9.85
CA ILE A 70 -3.81 1.51 -10.84
C ILE A 70 -5.29 1.63 -10.44
N VAL A 71 -5.63 1.28 -9.20
CA VAL A 71 -7.00 1.39 -8.68
C VAL A 71 -7.50 2.83 -8.72
N TYR A 72 -6.66 3.79 -8.34
CA TYR A 72 -7.08 5.20 -8.33
C TYR A 72 -7.06 5.87 -9.72
N GLU A 73 -6.39 5.31 -10.70
CA GLU A 73 -6.55 5.71 -12.10
C GLU A 73 -7.93 5.30 -12.62
N GLU A 74 -8.40 4.10 -12.29
CA GLU A 74 -9.77 3.65 -12.60
C GLU A 74 -10.82 4.50 -11.87
N ILE A 75 -10.69 4.70 -10.56
CA ILE A 75 -11.62 5.54 -9.78
C ILE A 75 -11.63 6.97 -10.33
N THR A 76 -10.49 7.54 -10.75
CA THR A 76 -10.44 8.91 -11.27
C THR A 76 -11.20 9.06 -12.59
N ILE A 77 -11.30 7.99 -13.39
CA ILE A 77 -12.10 7.98 -14.63
C ILE A 77 -13.59 8.05 -14.29
N GLU A 78 -14.03 7.31 -13.26
CA GLU A 78 -15.44 7.25 -12.84
C GLU A 78 -15.86 8.49 -12.02
N ASP A 79 -15.03 8.88 -11.05
CA ASP A 79 -15.20 10.02 -10.18
C ASP A 79 -13.86 10.75 -9.98
N ARG A 80 -13.65 11.79 -10.79
CA ARG A 80 -12.45 12.60 -10.74
C ARG A 80 -12.26 13.34 -9.41
N ILE A 81 -13.35 13.76 -8.76
CA ILE A 81 -13.28 14.56 -7.53
C ILE A 81 -12.77 13.67 -6.38
N GLU A 82 -13.27 12.43 -6.32
CA GLU A 82 -12.85 11.44 -5.33
C GLU A 82 -11.46 10.85 -5.65
N GLY A 83 -11.22 10.50 -6.90
CA GLY A 83 -10.02 9.78 -7.31
C GLY A 83 -8.74 10.63 -7.34
N LEU A 84 -8.81 11.83 -7.92
CA LEU A 84 -7.63 12.63 -8.26
C LEU A 84 -6.76 13.01 -7.05
N PRO A 85 -7.31 13.45 -5.90
CA PRO A 85 -6.49 13.78 -4.73
C PRO A 85 -5.71 12.57 -4.20
N LYS A 86 -6.35 11.39 -4.16
CA LYS A 86 -5.74 10.15 -3.66
C LYS A 86 -4.72 9.60 -4.64
N LEU A 87 -4.99 9.68 -5.94
CA LEU A 87 -4.03 9.34 -7.00
C LEU A 87 -2.75 10.15 -6.89
N PHE A 88 -2.86 11.49 -6.75
CA PHE A 88 -1.70 12.36 -6.60
C PHE A 88 -0.89 12.03 -5.33
N ARG A 89 -1.58 11.78 -4.22
CA ARG A 89 -0.95 11.37 -2.96
C ARG A 89 -0.16 10.07 -3.10
N PHE A 90 -0.71 9.05 -3.78
CA PHE A 90 0.00 7.79 -4.00
C PHE A 90 1.21 7.96 -4.93
N LYS A 91 1.09 8.75 -6.01
CA LYS A 91 2.23 9.09 -6.89
C LYS A 91 3.36 9.79 -6.14
N ASN A 92 3.04 10.75 -5.26
CA ASN A 92 4.03 11.44 -4.43
C ASN A 92 4.74 10.47 -3.45
N ARG A 93 3.99 9.55 -2.83
CA ARG A 93 4.57 8.53 -1.95
C ARG A 93 5.49 7.59 -2.72
N LEU A 94 5.10 7.17 -3.94
CA LEU A 94 5.90 6.30 -4.78
C LEU A 94 7.24 6.95 -5.14
N GLU A 95 7.22 8.22 -5.55
CA GLU A 95 8.44 8.98 -5.84
C GLU A 95 9.41 8.99 -4.65
N LYS A 96 8.89 9.23 -3.44
CA LYS A 96 9.68 9.20 -2.20
C LYS A 96 10.25 7.82 -1.87
N ALA A 97 9.47 6.76 -2.07
CA ALA A 97 9.92 5.39 -1.84
C ALA A 97 11.04 5.00 -2.82
N ILE A 98 10.89 5.33 -4.10
CA ILE A 98 11.92 5.12 -5.13
C ILE A 98 13.20 5.90 -4.81
N HIS A 99 13.07 7.16 -4.38
CA HIS A 99 14.21 7.97 -3.96
C HIS A 99 14.95 7.32 -2.79
N THR A 100 14.22 6.91 -1.75
CA THR A 100 14.77 6.19 -0.59
C THR A 100 15.53 4.93 -1.01
N ARG A 101 14.92 4.09 -1.86
CA ARG A 101 15.57 2.89 -2.41
C ARG A 101 16.90 3.22 -3.11
N SER A 102 16.91 4.26 -3.95
CA SER A 102 18.11 4.71 -4.66
C SER A 102 19.23 5.12 -3.70
N LEU A 103 18.90 5.86 -2.63
CA LEU A 103 19.87 6.24 -1.59
C LEU A 103 20.44 5.02 -0.87
N LEU A 104 19.59 4.06 -0.47
CA LEU A 104 20.03 2.84 0.20
C LEU A 104 20.98 2.01 -0.68
N LEU A 105 20.70 1.90 -1.98
CA LEU A 105 21.57 1.20 -2.93
C LEU A 105 22.94 1.90 -3.09
N LYS A 106 22.97 3.23 -3.13
CA LYS A 106 24.22 4.01 -3.18
C LYS A 106 25.06 3.81 -1.91
N GLN A 107 24.43 3.86 -0.73
CA GLN A 107 25.10 3.64 0.55
C GLN A 107 25.68 2.22 0.66
N LYS A 108 24.94 1.19 0.25
CA LYS A 108 25.44 -0.20 0.21
C LYS A 108 26.70 -0.30 -0.65
N LYS A 109 26.68 0.23 -1.88
CA LYS A 109 27.84 0.24 -2.79
C LYS A 109 29.06 0.98 -2.22
N SER A 110 28.83 2.08 -1.49
CA SER A 110 29.90 2.83 -0.82
C SER A 110 30.57 2.05 0.31
N LYS A 111 29.83 1.20 1.04
CA LYS A 111 30.37 0.38 2.14
C LYS A 111 31.15 -0.86 1.67
N LEU A 112 31.00 -1.23 0.40
CA LEU A 112 31.65 -2.39 -0.23
C LEU A 112 32.96 -2.03 -0.94
N LYS A 113 33.30 -0.74 -1.02
CA LYS A 113 34.57 -0.21 -1.53
C LYS A 113 35.49 0.11 -0.36
#